data_AF-A0A378MS79-F1
#
_entry.id   AF-A0A378MS79-F1
#
_cell.length_a   1.000
_cell.length_b   1.000
_cell.length_c   1.000
_cell.angle_alpha   90.00
_cell.angle_beta   90.00
_cell.angle_gamma   90.00
#
_symmetry.space_group_name_H-M   'P 1'
#
loop_
_entity.id
_entity.type
_entity.pdbx_description
1 polymer ?
#
loop_
_entity_poly.entity_id
_entity_poly.type
_entity_poly.pdbx_seq_one_letter_code
_entity_poly.pdbx_strand_id
1 'polypeptide(L)'
;MAGLGDLVLTCTDNQSRNRRFGLALGQGKSAEVAIAEIGQVVEGFYNTKEAYLLAQTQGVEMPIVEQIYQMLFCGKQASDVVKTLLGRERKGE
;
A
#
# COMPACT_ATOMS: atom_id res chain seq x y z
N MET A 1 -13.25 -16.32 6.20
CA MET A 1 -13.66 -16.40 4.79
C MET A 1 -13.78 -14.98 4.26
N ALA A 2 -12.67 -14.40 3.82
CA ALA A 2 -12.57 -13.14 3.08
C ALA A 2 -11.13 -13.07 2.58
N GLY A 3 -10.92 -13.00 1.27
CA GLY A 3 -9.59 -12.99 0.67
C GLY A 3 -9.67 -12.26 -0.64
N LEU A 4 -10.08 -12.96 -1.70
CA LEU A 4 -10.18 -12.34 -3.02
C LEU A 4 -11.37 -11.37 -3.17
N GLY A 5 -12.55 -11.74 -2.65
CA GLY A 5 -13.76 -10.91 -2.81
C GLY A 5 -13.67 -9.55 -2.12
N ASP A 6 -13.11 -9.54 -0.91
CA ASP A 6 -12.90 -8.31 -0.14
C ASP A 6 -11.76 -7.46 -0.74
N LEU A 7 -10.73 -8.10 -1.28
CA LEU A 7 -9.65 -7.44 -2.01
C LEU A 7 -10.17 -6.74 -3.27
N VAL A 8 -10.93 -7.43 -4.13
CA VAL A 8 -11.46 -6.86 -5.36
C VAL A 8 -12.40 -5.69 -5.04
N LEU A 9 -13.30 -5.86 -4.06
CA LEU A 9 -14.22 -4.80 -3.66
C LEU A 9 -13.46 -3.57 -3.12
N THR A 10 -12.50 -3.77 -2.22
CA THR A 10 -11.69 -2.70 -1.64
C THR A 10 -10.80 -2.00 -2.70
N CYS A 11 -10.36 -2.73 -3.73
CA CYS A 11 -9.55 -2.21 -4.82
C CYS A 11 -10.34 -1.55 -5.97
N THR A 12 -11.66 -1.75 -6.05
CA THR A 12 -12.48 -1.23 -7.17
C THR A 12 -13.53 -0.20 -6.73
N ASP A 13 -13.98 -0.23 -5.47
CA ASP A 13 -15.00 0.70 -4.98
C ASP A 13 -14.42 2.10 -4.68
N ASN A 14 -15.05 3.15 -5.22
CA ASN A 14 -14.71 4.55 -4.94
C ASN A 14 -14.95 4.96 -3.47
N GLN A 15 -15.74 4.20 -2.71
CA GLN A 15 -15.94 4.41 -1.28
C GLN A 15 -14.80 3.86 -0.41
N SER A 16 -13.92 3.04 -0.99
CA SER A 16 -12.77 2.50 -0.27
C SER A 16 -11.81 3.63 0.13
N ARG A 17 -11.69 3.85 1.44
CA ARG A 17 -10.75 4.80 2.05
C ARG A 17 -9.30 4.51 1.62
N ASN A 18 -8.93 3.23 1.56
CA ASN A 18 -7.60 2.79 1.13
C ASN A 18 -7.34 3.08 -0.35
N ARG A 19 -8.35 2.90 -1.21
CA ARG A 19 -8.20 3.19 -2.64
C ARG A 19 -8.07 4.68 -2.90
N ARG A 20 -8.92 5.51 -2.29
CA ARG A 20 -8.81 6.98 -2.39
C ARG A 20 -7.46 7.47 -1.89
N PHE A 21 -6.97 6.88 -0.79
CA PHE A 21 -5.64 7.17 -0.26
C PHE A 21 -4.55 6.84 -1.27
N GLY A 22 -4.55 5.62 -1.83
CA GLY A 22 -3.60 5.21 -2.87
C GLY A 22 -3.64 6.10 -4.11
N LEU A 23 -4.82 6.55 -4.54
CA LEU A 23 -4.97 7.49 -5.66
C LEU A 23 -4.35 8.86 -5.35
N ALA A 24 -4.59 9.40 -4.15
CA ALA A 24 -3.99 10.67 -3.72
C ALA A 24 -2.46 10.59 -3.68
N LEU A 25 -1.90 9.49 -3.18
CA LEU A 25 -0.45 9.25 -3.20
C LEU A 25 0.09 9.15 -4.64
N GLY A 26 -0.63 8.46 -5.52
CA GLY A 26 -0.28 8.36 -6.94
C GLY A 26 -0.32 9.70 -7.68
N GLN A 27 -1.13 10.66 -7.20
CA GLN A 27 -1.17 12.04 -7.68
C GLN A 27 -0.05 12.92 -7.09
N GLY A 28 0.82 12.37 -6.23
CA GLY A 28 1.94 13.07 -5.61
C GLY A 28 1.60 13.80 -4.32
N LYS A 29 0.40 13.59 -3.75
CA LYS A 29 0.07 14.13 -2.42
C LYS A 29 0.84 13.37 -1.34
N SER A 30 1.20 14.07 -0.26
CA SER A 30 1.78 13.41 0.91
C SER A 30 0.73 12.56 1.65
N ALA A 31 1.18 11.60 2.45
CA ALA A 31 0.29 10.74 3.22
C ALA A 31 -0.57 11.56 4.20
N GLU A 32 0.02 12.57 4.83
CA GLU A 32 -0.67 13.45 5.78
C GLU A 32 -1.79 14.24 5.11
N VAL A 33 -1.50 14.84 3.94
CA VAL A 33 -2.50 15.57 3.14
C VAL A 33 -3.63 14.63 2.70
N ALA A 34 -3.28 13.45 2.19
CA ALA A 34 -4.26 12.47 1.72
C ALA A 34 -5.18 11.97 2.85
N ILE A 35 -4.64 11.72 4.05
CA ILE A 35 -5.43 11.32 5.23
C ILE A 35 -6.35 12.47 5.67
N ALA A 36 -5.85 13.70 5.69
CA ALA A 36 -6.64 14.88 6.05
C ALA A 36 -7.81 15.11 5.08
N GLU A 37 -7.59 14.99 3.77
CA GLU A 37 -8.64 15.12 2.75
C GLU A 37 -9.70 14.01 2.84
N ILE A 38 -9.29 12.79 3.21
CA ILE A 38 -10.20 11.66 3.41
C ILE A 38 -11.08 11.88 4.66
N GLY A 39 -10.59 12.59 5.67
CA GLY A 39 -11.33 12.94 6.89
C GLY A 39 -11.70 11.73 7.77
N GLN A 40 -11.10 10.56 7.51
CA GLN A 40 -11.38 9.30 8.18
C GLN A 40 -10.09 8.49 8.34
N VAL A 41 -10.09 7.57 9.31
CA VAL A 41 -8.96 6.64 9.50
C VAL A 41 -8.78 5.77 8.26
N VAL A 42 -7.55 5.77 7.72
CA VAL A 42 -7.12 4.91 6.63
C VAL A 42 -6.38 3.71 7.22
N GLU A 43 -7.09 2.60 7.39
CA GLU A 43 -6.53 1.37 7.99
C GLU A 43 -5.29 0.87 7.26
N GLY A 44 -5.25 0.98 5.92
CA GLY A 44 -4.12 0.54 5.10
C GLY A 44 -2.81 1.28 5.43
N PHE A 45 -2.88 2.53 5.87
CA PHE A 45 -1.68 3.27 6.31
C PHE A 45 -1.05 2.60 7.54
N TYR A 46 -1.84 2.36 8.58
CA TYR A 46 -1.38 1.75 9.82
C TYR A 46 -1.03 0.26 9.64
N ASN A 47 -1.90 -0.48 8.95
CA ASN A 47 -1.72 -1.91 8.73
C ASN A 47 -0.47 -2.21 7.89
N THR A 48 -0.04 -1.31 7.00
CA THR A 48 1.20 -1.49 6.23
C THR A 48 2.41 -1.59 7.15
N LYS A 49 2.48 -0.75 8.19
CA LYS A 49 3.57 -0.78 9.16
C LYS A 49 3.61 -2.10 9.93
N GLU A 50 2.46 -2.52 10.45
CA GLU A 50 2.36 -3.76 11.22
C GLU A 50 2.62 -5.00 10.35
N ALA A 51 2.09 -5.03 9.13
CA ALA A 51 2.33 -6.12 8.18
C ALA A 51 3.81 -6.21 7.79
N TYR A 52 4.48 -5.07 7.54
CA TYR A 52 5.92 -5.05 7.26
C TYR A 52 6.73 -5.60 8.44
N LEU A 53 6.45 -5.14 9.66
CA LEU A 53 7.15 -5.62 10.86
C LEU A 53 6.93 -7.12 11.08
N LEU A 54 5.69 -7.59 10.94
CA LEU A 54 5.36 -9.00 11.07
C LEU A 54 6.12 -9.85 10.03
N ALA A 55 6.11 -9.43 8.76
CA ALA A 55 6.83 -10.09 7.68
C ALA A 55 8.33 -10.23 8.00
N GLN A 56 8.96 -9.17 8.51
CA GLN A 56 10.36 -9.19 8.95
C GLN A 56 10.59 -10.19 10.09
N THR A 57 9.73 -10.21 11.11
CA THR A 57 9.86 -11.15 12.24
C THR A 57 9.67 -12.61 11.84
N GLN A 58 8.84 -12.87 10.83
CA GLN A 58 8.53 -14.23 10.35
C GLN A 58 9.45 -14.68 9.20
N GLY A 59 10.35 -13.81 8.72
CA GLY A 59 11.19 -14.10 7.55
C GLY A 59 10.37 -14.31 6.26
N VAL A 60 9.18 -13.72 6.17
CA VAL A 60 8.30 -13.82 5.00
C VAL A 60 8.59 -12.65 4.06
N GLU A 61 8.92 -12.97 2.81
CA GLU A 61 9.14 -11.96 1.77
C GLU A 61 7.80 -11.36 1.32
N MET A 62 7.62 -10.05 1.50
CA MET A 62 6.38 -9.35 1.17
C MET A 62 6.68 -8.10 0.32
N PRO A 63 7.10 -8.28 -0.95
CA PRO A 63 7.66 -7.22 -1.80
C PRO A 63 6.71 -6.02 -1.95
N ILE A 64 5.40 -6.26 -2.09
CA ILE A 64 4.41 -5.18 -2.23
C ILE A 64 4.32 -4.37 -0.93
N VAL A 65 4.20 -5.05 0.21
CA VAL A 65 4.11 -4.39 1.54
C VAL A 65 5.40 -3.63 1.83
N GLU A 66 6.55 -4.21 1.52
CA GLU A 66 7.85 -3.55 1.65
C GLU A 66 7.91 -2.26 0.82
N GLN A 67 7.50 -2.28 -0.44
CA GLN A 67 7.54 -1.07 -1.27
C GLN A 67 6.55 -0.01 -0.79
N ILE A 68 5.35 -0.39 -0.35
CA ILE A 68 4.38 0.56 0.23
C ILE A 68 4.93 1.13 1.54
N TYR A 69 5.57 0.32 2.38
CA TYR A 69 6.21 0.78 3.62
C TYR A 69 7.30 1.82 3.31
N GLN A 70 8.18 1.55 2.35
CA GLN A 70 9.22 2.49 1.93
C GLN A 70 8.65 3.81 1.41
N MET A 71 7.51 3.74 0.71
CA MET A 71 6.81 4.93 0.22
C MET A 71 6.22 5.77 1.36
N LEU A 72 5.50 5.11 2.27
CA LEU A 72 4.74 5.78 3.32
C LEU A 72 5.63 6.28 4.47
N PHE A 73 6.71 5.58 4.78
CA PHE A 73 7.49 5.81 5.99
C PHE A 73 8.97 6.12 5.73
N CYS A 74 9.49 5.88 4.53
CA CYS A 74 10.91 6.13 4.18
C CYS A 74 11.08 7.16 3.06
N GLY A 75 10.00 7.81 2.62
CA GLY A 75 10.05 8.89 1.62
C GLY A 75 10.34 8.43 0.19
N LYS A 76 10.20 7.13 -0.11
CA LYS A 76 10.36 6.63 -1.49
C LYS A 76 9.22 7.17 -2.37
N GLN A 77 9.54 7.65 -3.57
CA GLN A 77 8.51 8.16 -4.48
C GLN A 77 7.67 7.02 -5.07
N ALA A 78 6.38 7.29 -5.30
CA ALA A 78 5.45 6.32 -5.88
C ALA A 78 5.90 5.79 -7.26
N SER A 79 6.51 6.66 -8.08
CA SER A 79 7.07 6.28 -9.38
C SER A 79 8.20 5.25 -9.25
N ASP A 80 9.06 5.38 -8.23
CA ASP A 80 10.17 4.47 -7.98
C ASP A 80 9.69 3.14 -7.39
N VAL A 81 8.62 3.16 -6.59
CA VAL A 81 7.92 1.95 -6.11
C VAL A 81 7.39 1.14 -7.29
N VAL A 82 6.67 1.78 -8.21
CA VAL A 82 6.12 1.11 -9.40
C VAL A 82 7.23 0.50 -10.25
N LYS A 83 8.32 1.25 -10.52
CA LYS A 83 9.49 0.73 -11.24
C LYS A 83 10.11 -0.49 -10.54
N THR A 84 10.24 -0.43 -9.21
CA THR A 84 10.82 -1.53 -8.43
C THR A 84 9.94 -2.79 -8.49
N LEU A 85 8.62 -2.63 -8.39
CA LEU A 85 7.68 -3.75 -8.44
C LEU A 85 7.59 -4.37 -9.84
N LEU A 86 7.55 -3.54 -10.90
CA LEU A 86 7.44 -4.00 -12.28
C LEU A 86 8.76 -4.52 -12.85
N GLY A 87 9.90 -4.05 -12.34
CA GLY A 87 11.23 -4.51 -12.74
C GLY A 87 11.66 -5.81 -12.06
N ARG A 88 10.84 -6.36 -11.17
CA ARG A 88 11.14 -7.59 -10.46
C ARG A 88 11.00 -8.79 -11.40
N GLU A 89 11.98 -9.71 -11.37
CA GLU A 89 11.84 -10.99 -12.07
C GLU A 89 10.58 -11.70 -11.58
N ARG A 90 9.77 -12.18 -12.52
CA ARG A 90 8.62 -13.02 -12.17
C ARG A 90 9.17 -14.27 -11.50
N LYS A 91 8.87 -14.46 -10.20
CA LYS A 91 8.91 -15.81 -9.61
C LYS A 91 7.92 -16.63 -10.43
N GLY A 92 8.38 -17.73 -11.02
CA GLY A 92 7.53 -18.61 -11.84
C GLY A 92 6.28 -18.99 -11.06
N GLU A 93 5.13 -18.89 -11.73
CA GLU A 93 3.87 -19.49 -11.26
C GLU A 93 3.92 -21.02 -11.39
#